data_AF-A0A371IX69-F1
#
_entry.id   AF-A0A371IX69-F1
#
_cell.length_a   1.000
_cell.length_b   1.000
_cell.length_c   1.000
_cell.angle_alpha   90.00
_cell.angle_beta   90.00
_cell.angle_gamma   90.00
#
_symmetry.space_group_name_H-M   'P 1'
#
loop_
_entity.id
_entity.type
_entity.pdbx_description
1 polymer ?
#
loop_
_entity_poly.entity_id
_entity_poly.type
_entity_poly.pdbx_seq_one_letter_code
_entity_poly.pdbx_strand_id
1 'polypeptide(L)'
;MRRIFLVDTENVNIRALSGANLLTEDDLIILFVTERTNKYNFCDKNISILNSKAKFQKMNVISNGKNSLDFQLVSYLGLLIGSTKKDDCEYYIVSEDHGFYSSINLLTNCSNHRLDLIPNLRTVVDDIYNEDKELDLADEIIVELRSYGYTNKTVTKALIAIHLVETLEELEVNFFLQFGGNLKIFNICKPIISKYKDIEIA
;
A
#
# COMPACT_ATOMS: atom_id res chain seq x y z
N MET A 1 10.92 -4.16 -13.35
CA MET A 1 11.61 -3.25 -12.42
C MET A 1 11.65 -3.89 -11.04
N ARG A 2 12.82 -3.92 -10.40
CA ARG A 2 13.05 -4.57 -9.10
C ARG A 2 12.84 -3.57 -7.96
N ARG A 3 12.21 -3.98 -6.85
CA ARG A 3 12.01 -3.09 -5.68
C ARG A 3 12.79 -3.56 -4.47
N ILE A 4 13.38 -2.62 -3.74
CA ILE A 4 14.14 -2.88 -2.53
C ILE A 4 13.57 -2.04 -1.38
N PHE A 5 13.08 -2.71 -0.35
CA PHE A 5 12.46 -2.11 0.82
C PHE A 5 13.42 -2.19 2.01
N LEU A 6 13.88 -1.06 2.52
CA LEU A 6 14.71 -0.95 3.71
C LEU A 6 13.82 -0.56 4.89
N VAL A 7 13.62 -1.48 5.82
CA VAL A 7 12.62 -1.35 6.88
C VAL A 7 13.28 -0.91 8.18
N ASP A 8 12.85 0.25 8.66
CA ASP A 8 13.21 0.79 9.96
C ASP A 8 12.36 0.15 11.05
N THR A 9 12.88 -0.94 11.62
CA THR A 9 12.10 -1.72 12.59
C THR A 9 11.96 -1.07 13.97
N GLU A 10 12.66 0.05 14.24
CA GLU A 10 12.45 0.82 15.47
C GLU A 10 11.24 1.73 15.36
N ASN A 11 11.00 2.27 14.17
CA ASN A 11 9.87 3.16 13.91
C ASN A 11 8.60 2.41 13.50
N VAL A 12 8.72 1.26 12.84
CA VAL A 12 7.55 0.48 12.38
C VAL A 12 7.43 -0.90 13.04
N ASN A 13 6.20 -1.42 13.04
CA ASN A 13 5.90 -2.79 13.48
C ASN A 13 5.59 -3.71 12.28
N ILE A 14 5.28 -4.98 12.55
CA ILE A 14 5.04 -6.00 11.50
C ILE A 14 3.94 -5.60 10.50
N ARG A 15 2.99 -4.73 10.88
CA ARG A 15 1.92 -4.24 9.98
C ARG A 15 2.45 -3.39 8.84
N ALA A 16 3.63 -2.79 8.98
CA ALA A 16 4.25 -2.06 7.87
C ALA A 16 4.60 -2.97 6.68
N LEU A 17 4.66 -4.29 6.90
CA LEU A 17 4.82 -5.29 5.84
C LEU A 17 3.50 -5.77 5.24
N SER A 18 2.37 -5.12 5.57
CA SER A 18 1.08 -5.39 4.91
C SER A 18 1.22 -5.13 3.40
N GLY A 19 0.77 -6.09 2.58
CA GLY A 19 0.97 -6.07 1.13
C GLY A 19 2.18 -6.88 0.65
N ALA A 20 3.05 -7.38 1.55
CA ALA A 20 4.19 -8.21 1.16
C ALA A 20 3.81 -9.47 0.36
N ASN A 21 2.62 -10.02 0.59
CA ASN A 21 2.07 -11.16 -0.17
C ASN A 21 1.86 -10.88 -1.67
N LEU A 22 1.83 -9.60 -2.06
CA LEU A 22 1.62 -9.15 -3.44
C LEU A 22 2.94 -8.79 -4.14
N LEU A 23 4.07 -8.91 -3.44
CA LEU A 23 5.40 -8.76 -4.03
C LEU A 23 5.86 -10.03 -4.77
N THR A 24 6.84 -9.85 -5.64
CA THR A 24 7.40 -10.87 -6.53
C THR A 24 8.76 -11.37 -6.02
N GLU A 25 9.30 -12.42 -6.65
CA GLU A 25 10.58 -13.04 -6.27
C GLU A 25 11.82 -12.17 -6.55
N ASP A 26 11.65 -11.13 -7.38
CA ASP A 26 12.70 -10.14 -7.67
C ASP A 26 12.83 -9.09 -6.56
N ASP A 27 11.76 -8.88 -5.80
CA ASP A 27 11.70 -7.88 -4.73
C ASP A 27 12.49 -8.33 -3.50
N LEU A 28 13.06 -7.36 -2.78
CA LEU A 28 13.87 -7.59 -1.60
C LEU A 28 13.40 -6.73 -0.43
N ILE A 29 13.13 -7.36 0.72
CA ILE A 29 12.83 -6.69 1.99
C ILE A 29 14.03 -6.88 2.92
N ILE A 30 14.62 -5.77 3.36
CA ILE A 30 15.77 -5.72 4.25
C ILE A 30 15.33 -5.14 5.59
N LEU A 31 15.29 -5.97 6.62
CA LEU A 31 14.87 -5.61 7.97
C LEU A 31 16.10 -5.18 8.79
N PHE A 32 16.19 -3.89 9.11
CA PHE A 32 17.20 -3.38 10.04
C PHE A 32 16.74 -3.63 11.46
N VAL A 33 17.22 -4.71 12.07
CA VAL A 33 16.70 -5.23 13.34
C VAL A 33 17.67 -5.00 14.51
N THR A 34 17.11 -4.67 15.66
CA THR A 34 17.80 -4.82 16.95
C THR A 34 17.38 -6.15 17.59
N GLU A 35 18.07 -6.58 18.65
CA GLU A 35 17.65 -7.79 19.41
C GLU A 35 16.20 -7.69 19.85
N ARG A 36 15.78 -6.50 20.29
CA ARG A 36 14.41 -6.23 20.73
C ARG A 36 13.43 -6.35 19.57
N THR A 37 13.63 -5.63 18.46
CA THR A 37 12.66 -5.60 17.37
C THR A 37 12.56 -6.96 16.67
N ASN A 38 13.68 -7.69 16.53
CA ASN A 38 13.71 -9.05 16.02
C ASN A 38 12.91 -10.02 16.91
N LYS A 39 13.06 -9.92 18.25
CA LYS A 39 12.38 -10.82 19.18
C LYS A 39 10.86 -10.63 19.21
N TYR A 40 10.40 -9.37 19.22
CA TYR A 40 9.00 -9.07 19.49
C TYR A 40 8.14 -8.87 18.23
N ASN A 41 8.68 -8.26 17.17
CA ASN A 41 7.91 -7.90 15.99
C ASN A 41 8.32 -8.70 14.76
N PHE A 42 9.61 -8.84 14.50
CA PHE A 42 10.14 -9.34 13.22
C PHE A 42 10.80 -10.72 13.33
N CYS A 43 10.32 -11.58 14.23
CA CYS A 43 10.82 -12.95 14.34
C CYS A 43 10.41 -13.77 13.11
N ASP A 44 11.13 -14.86 12.83
CA ASP A 44 10.91 -15.65 11.60
C ASP A 44 9.49 -16.19 11.50
N LYS A 45 8.89 -16.54 12.66
CA LYS A 45 7.48 -16.95 12.74
C LYS A 45 6.54 -15.87 12.22
N ASN A 46 6.73 -14.61 12.62
CA ASN A 46 5.87 -13.51 12.18
C ASN A 46 6.06 -13.22 10.69
N ILE A 47 7.30 -13.29 10.20
CA ILE A 47 7.61 -13.11 8.78
C ILE A 47 6.96 -14.21 7.93
N SER A 48 7.00 -15.46 8.38
CA SER A 48 6.41 -16.58 7.62
C SER A 48 4.90 -16.46 7.39
N ILE A 49 4.19 -15.75 8.28
CA ILE A 49 2.73 -15.56 8.15
C ILE A 49 2.38 -14.61 6.99
N LEU A 50 3.34 -13.79 6.53
CA LEU A 50 3.12 -12.84 5.44
C LEU A 50 2.92 -13.51 4.08
N ASN A 51 3.25 -14.79 3.91
CA ASN A 51 3.12 -15.55 2.66
C ASN A 51 3.65 -14.80 1.42
N SER A 52 4.77 -14.10 1.60
CA SER A 52 5.39 -13.29 0.54
C SER A 52 6.34 -14.11 -0.30
N LYS A 53 6.38 -13.81 -1.61
CA LYS A 53 7.37 -14.37 -2.55
C LYS A 53 8.68 -13.58 -2.57
N ALA A 54 8.68 -12.38 -1.99
CA ALA A 54 9.87 -11.54 -1.93
C ALA A 54 10.95 -12.16 -1.03
N LYS A 55 12.20 -11.79 -1.31
CA LYS A 55 13.34 -12.22 -0.49
C LYS A 55 13.38 -11.39 0.78
N PHE A 56 13.62 -12.04 1.93
CA PHE A 56 13.83 -11.36 3.21
C PHE A 56 15.29 -11.47 3.63
N GLN A 57 15.85 -10.33 4.06
CA GLN A 57 17.16 -10.24 4.69
C GLN A 57 17.04 -9.51 6.01
N LYS A 58 17.75 -9.99 7.04
CA LYS A 58 17.90 -9.27 8.31
C LYS A 58 19.29 -8.69 8.42
N MET A 59 19.37 -7.41 8.79
CA MET A 59 20.60 -6.73 9.12
C MET A 59 20.57 -6.35 10.60
N ASN A 60 21.46 -6.94 11.40
CA ASN A 60 21.56 -6.60 12.81
C ASN A 60 22.17 -5.21 12.95
N VAL A 61 21.44 -4.32 13.60
CA VAL A 61 21.85 -2.94 13.87
C VAL A 61 22.65 -2.92 15.17
N ILE A 62 23.81 -2.27 15.13
CA ILE A 62 24.59 -2.01 16.34
C ILE A 62 24.14 -0.66 16.92
N SER A 63 23.48 -0.66 18.07
CA SER A 63 22.93 0.55 18.69
C SER A 63 23.94 1.20 19.65
N ASN A 64 24.77 2.10 19.14
CA ASN A 64 25.81 2.82 19.91
C ASN A 64 25.44 4.28 20.23
N GLY A 65 24.21 4.70 19.94
CA GLY A 65 23.74 6.06 20.13
C GLY A 65 22.36 6.29 19.52
N LYS A 66 21.81 7.48 19.75
CA LYS A 66 20.55 7.91 19.14
C LYS A 66 20.66 7.85 17.61
N ASN A 67 19.62 7.35 16.93
CA ASN A 67 19.54 7.25 15.47
C ASN A 67 20.59 6.32 14.83
N SER A 68 21.18 5.37 15.59
CA SER A 68 22.16 4.43 15.05
C SER A 68 21.61 3.59 13.90
N LEU A 69 20.32 3.24 13.97
CA LEU A 69 19.62 2.52 12.91
C LEU A 69 19.57 3.37 11.65
N ASP A 70 19.07 4.60 11.75
CA ASP A 70 18.88 5.52 10.63
C ASP A 70 20.19 5.71 9.85
N PHE A 71 21.30 5.91 10.56
CA PHE A 71 22.61 6.05 9.92
C PHE A 71 23.07 4.77 9.21
N GLN A 72 22.88 3.61 9.82
CA GLN A 72 23.23 2.32 9.20
C GLN A 72 22.34 2.03 7.97
N LEU A 73 21.05 2.33 8.07
CA LEU A 73 20.08 2.15 6.99
C LEU A 73 20.42 3.02 5.79
N VAL A 74 20.59 4.33 5.99
CA VAL A 74 20.92 5.27 4.89
C VAL A 74 22.28 4.98 4.30
N SER A 75 23.27 4.61 5.12
CA SER A 75 24.60 4.22 4.62
C SER A 75 24.51 2.99 3.71
N TYR A 76 23.73 1.99 4.11
CA TYR A 76 23.53 0.79 3.31
C TYR A 76 22.73 1.08 2.04
N LEU A 77 21.71 1.96 2.09
CA LEU A 77 20.99 2.44 0.90
C LEU A 77 21.96 3.06 -0.12
N GLY A 78 22.86 3.94 0.34
CA GLY A 78 23.89 4.53 -0.51
C GLY A 78 24.80 3.48 -1.17
N LEU A 79 25.21 2.45 -0.42
CA LEU A 79 25.99 1.33 -0.96
C LEU A 79 25.22 0.53 -2.01
N LEU A 80 23.93 0.26 -1.78
CA LEU A 80 23.08 -0.45 -2.74
C LEU A 80 22.94 0.33 -4.04
N ILE A 81 22.69 1.64 -3.95
CA ILE A 81 22.60 2.54 -5.11
C ILE A 81 23.93 2.53 -5.87
N GLY A 82 25.06 2.78 -5.19
CA GLY A 82 26.37 2.83 -5.85
C GLY A 82 26.84 1.50 -6.45
N SER A 83 26.32 0.37 -5.98
CA SER A 83 26.66 -0.97 -6.49
C SER A 83 25.74 -1.43 -7.63
N THR A 84 24.64 -0.72 -7.87
CA THR A 84 23.64 -1.12 -8.86
C THR A 84 23.98 -0.52 -10.22
N LYS A 85 24.31 -1.38 -11.20
CA LYS A 85 24.69 -0.96 -12.57
C LYS A 85 23.49 -0.70 -13.49
N LYS A 86 22.26 -0.92 -13.03
CA LYS A 86 21.03 -0.85 -13.84
C LYS A 86 20.08 0.18 -13.26
N ASP A 87 19.52 1.04 -14.11
CA ASP A 87 18.48 2.03 -13.78
C ASP A 87 17.10 1.42 -13.45
N ASP A 88 17.04 0.12 -13.15
CA ASP A 88 15.82 -0.68 -13.11
C ASP A 88 15.47 -1.14 -11.68
N CYS A 89 15.96 -0.38 -10.69
CA CYS A 89 15.73 -0.58 -9.26
C CYS A 89 15.06 0.64 -8.63
N GLU A 90 13.99 0.39 -7.89
CA GLU A 90 13.35 1.36 -7.01
C GLU A 90 13.67 1.04 -5.55
N TYR A 91 13.90 2.07 -4.75
CA TYR A 91 14.26 1.95 -3.35
C TYR A 91 13.23 2.63 -2.47
N TYR A 92 12.84 1.95 -1.41
CA TYR A 92 11.84 2.43 -0.47
C TYR A 92 12.40 2.33 0.94
N ILE A 93 12.39 3.43 1.68
CA ILE A 93 12.55 3.39 3.14
C ILE A 93 11.16 3.18 3.73
N VAL A 94 11.00 2.15 4.54
CA VAL A 94 9.73 1.84 5.23
C VAL A 94 9.82 2.35 6.66
N SER A 95 9.31 3.57 6.88
CA SER A 95 9.32 4.28 8.17
C SER A 95 8.25 5.38 8.20
N GLU A 96 7.78 5.75 9.39
CA GLU A 96 7.00 6.98 9.64
C GLU A 96 7.91 8.16 10.05
N ASP A 97 9.23 7.96 10.17
CA ASP A 97 10.17 9.05 10.49
C ASP A 97 10.48 9.91 9.26
N HIS A 98 9.92 11.13 9.24
CA HIS A 98 10.18 12.12 8.20
C HIS A 98 11.63 12.65 8.18
N GLY A 99 12.45 12.33 9.18
CA GLY A 99 13.89 12.59 9.17
C GLY A 99 14.61 11.99 7.97
N PHE A 100 14.11 10.86 7.43
CA PHE A 100 14.67 10.21 6.26
C PHE A 100 14.54 11.01 4.96
N TYR A 101 13.61 11.98 4.87
CA TYR A 101 13.46 12.81 3.66
C TYR A 101 14.74 13.59 3.31
N SER A 102 15.52 13.99 4.33
CA SER A 102 16.78 14.69 4.09
C SER A 102 17.78 13.82 3.31
N SER A 103 17.87 12.54 3.70
CA SER A 103 18.74 11.55 3.05
C SER A 103 18.24 11.16 1.67
N ILE A 104 16.92 10.95 1.53
CA ILE A 104 16.28 10.64 0.24
C ILE A 104 16.52 11.79 -0.74
N ASN A 105 16.26 13.03 -0.35
CA ASN A 105 16.47 14.19 -1.21
C ASN A 105 17.93 14.28 -1.71
N LEU A 106 18.91 14.06 -0.83
CA LEU A 106 20.31 14.05 -1.24
C LEU A 106 20.59 12.94 -2.27
N LEU A 107 20.17 11.70 -1.98
CA LEU A 107 20.46 10.54 -2.83
C LEU A 107 19.74 10.61 -4.18
N THR A 108 18.51 11.13 -4.23
CA THR A 108 17.78 11.41 -5.47
C THR A 108 18.49 12.47 -6.31
N ASN A 109 19.10 13.50 -5.70
CA ASN A 109 19.87 14.50 -6.45
C ASN A 109 21.24 13.96 -6.93
N CYS A 110 21.74 12.88 -6.32
CA CYS A 110 23.03 12.27 -6.65
C CYS A 110 22.91 11.01 -7.51
N SER A 111 21.71 10.55 -7.85
CA SER A 111 21.50 9.32 -8.60
C SER A 111 20.25 9.40 -9.48
N ASN A 112 20.16 8.53 -10.49
CA ASN A 112 18.97 8.45 -11.36
C ASN A 112 17.93 7.43 -10.85
N HIS A 113 18.06 6.98 -9.60
CA HIS A 113 17.17 5.97 -9.03
C HIS A 113 15.92 6.62 -8.43
N ARG A 114 14.80 5.88 -8.45
CA ARG A 114 13.60 6.25 -7.71
C ARG A 114 13.77 5.87 -6.25
N LEU A 115 13.65 6.86 -5.37
CA LEU A 115 13.68 6.69 -3.92
C LEU A 115 12.42 7.29 -3.30
N ASP A 116 11.81 6.60 -2.35
CA ASP A 116 10.68 7.14 -1.60
C ASP A 116 10.65 6.70 -0.13
N LEU A 117 9.94 7.46 0.70
CA LEU A 117 9.62 7.14 2.10
C LEU A 117 8.17 6.70 2.18
N ILE A 118 7.94 5.47 2.61
CA ILE A 118 6.61 4.91 2.74
C ILE A 118 6.34 4.44 4.18
N PRO A 119 5.13 4.63 4.72
CA PRO A 119 4.80 4.12 6.05
C PRO A 119 4.64 2.60 6.08
N ASN A 120 4.30 1.99 4.95
CA ASN A 120 4.09 0.56 4.79
C ASN A 120 4.10 0.15 3.31
N LEU A 121 4.32 -1.14 3.05
CA LEU A 121 4.40 -1.72 1.69
C LEU A 121 3.12 -1.56 0.87
N ARG A 122 1.96 -1.42 1.51
CA ARG A 122 0.68 -1.32 0.81
C ARG A 122 0.59 -0.07 -0.05
N THR A 123 1.25 1.01 0.32
CA THR A 123 1.30 2.24 -0.50
C THR A 123 1.80 1.98 -1.92
N VAL A 124 2.93 1.28 -2.05
CA VAL A 124 3.52 0.91 -3.34
C VAL A 124 2.66 -0.10 -4.09
N VAL A 125 2.06 -1.03 -3.35
CA VAL A 125 1.25 -2.07 -3.95
C VAL A 125 -0.08 -1.52 -4.46
N ASP A 126 -0.76 -0.66 -3.70
CA ASP A 126 -2.01 -0.04 -4.12
C ASP A 126 -1.78 0.80 -5.39
N ASP A 127 -0.66 1.53 -5.51
CA ASP A 127 -0.31 2.26 -6.74
C ASP A 127 -0.19 1.32 -7.96
N ILE A 128 0.46 0.16 -7.79
CA ILE A 128 0.63 -0.84 -8.85
C ILE A 128 -0.69 -1.55 -9.20
N TYR A 129 -1.52 -1.85 -8.19
CA TYR A 129 -2.84 -2.45 -8.39
C TYR A 129 -3.83 -1.48 -9.05
N ASN A 130 -3.62 -0.17 -8.92
CA ASN A 130 -4.47 0.86 -9.52
C ASN A 130 -4.03 1.30 -10.92
N GLU A 131 -2.77 1.11 -11.31
CA GLU A 131 -2.28 1.51 -12.65
C GLU A 131 -2.69 0.54 -13.78
N ASP A 132 -2.85 -0.76 -13.49
CA ASP A 132 -3.07 -1.81 -14.53
C ASP A 132 -4.44 -2.50 -14.48
N LYS A 133 -5.37 -2.07 -13.62
CA LYS A 133 -6.69 -2.71 -13.47
C LYS A 133 -7.78 -1.84 -14.10
N GLU A 134 -8.44 -2.37 -15.13
CA GLU A 134 -9.79 -1.94 -15.48
C GLU A 134 -10.63 -2.07 -14.19
N LEU A 135 -11.06 -0.93 -13.63
CA LEU A 135 -11.74 -0.92 -12.32
C LEU A 135 -12.94 -1.86 -12.42
N ASP A 136 -13.05 -2.80 -11.48
CA ASP A 136 -14.30 -3.53 -11.37
C ASP A 136 -15.38 -2.61 -10.80
N LEU A 137 -16.65 -2.98 -10.94
CA LEU A 137 -17.78 -2.17 -10.50
C LEU A 137 -17.63 -1.68 -9.05
N ALA A 138 -17.06 -2.49 -8.16
CA ALA A 138 -16.88 -2.10 -6.77
C ALA A 138 -15.79 -1.03 -6.63
N ASP A 139 -14.67 -1.20 -7.32
CA ASP A 139 -13.56 -0.26 -7.30
C ASP A 139 -13.96 1.11 -7.87
N GLU A 140 -14.71 1.19 -8.98
CA GLU A 140 -15.18 2.47 -9.56
C GLU A 140 -16.14 3.20 -8.61
N ILE A 141 -17.02 2.47 -7.91
CA ILE A 141 -17.94 3.04 -6.91
C ILE A 141 -17.17 3.57 -5.69
N ILE A 142 -16.13 2.87 -5.24
CA ILE A 142 -15.29 3.30 -4.12
C ILE A 142 -14.59 4.62 -4.47
N VAL A 143 -13.97 4.69 -5.64
CA VAL A 143 -13.25 5.89 -6.11
C VAL A 143 -14.22 7.08 -6.23
N GLU A 144 -15.35 6.87 -6.89
CA GLU A 144 -16.32 7.96 -7.12
C GLU A 144 -16.87 8.49 -5.79
N LEU A 145 -17.33 7.63 -4.87
CA LEU A 145 -17.88 8.10 -3.60
C LEU A 145 -16.82 8.80 -2.73
N ARG A 146 -15.57 8.36 -2.80
CA ARG A 146 -14.47 9.04 -2.07
C ARG A 146 -14.14 10.41 -2.66
N SER A 147 -14.27 10.61 -3.98
CA SER A 147 -14.07 11.92 -4.61
C SER A 147 -15.08 12.97 -4.11
N TYR A 148 -16.30 12.55 -3.76
CA TYR A 148 -17.31 13.37 -3.10
C TYR A 148 -17.15 13.50 -1.57
N GLY A 149 -16.07 12.94 -0.99
CA GLY A 149 -15.77 13.02 0.43
C GLY A 149 -16.61 12.09 1.32
N TYR A 150 -17.23 11.04 0.76
CA TYR A 150 -18.01 10.09 1.56
C TYR A 150 -17.11 9.15 2.37
N THR A 151 -17.54 8.86 3.60
CA THR A 151 -16.80 8.00 4.54
C THR A 151 -16.81 6.53 4.13
N ASN A 152 -15.86 5.75 4.64
CA ASN A 152 -15.83 4.28 4.45
C ASN A 152 -17.16 3.60 4.83
N LYS A 153 -17.84 4.07 5.88
CA LYS A 153 -19.16 3.53 6.28
C LYS A 153 -20.21 3.72 5.19
N THR A 154 -20.19 4.86 4.51
CA THR A 154 -21.10 5.18 3.40
C THR A 154 -20.77 4.30 2.19
N VAL A 155 -19.48 4.18 1.87
CA VAL A 155 -18.99 3.35 0.76
C VAL A 155 -19.40 1.88 0.97
N THR A 156 -19.18 1.30 2.15
CA THR A 156 -19.57 -0.08 2.45
C THR A 156 -21.08 -0.29 2.28
N LYS A 157 -21.91 0.64 2.72
CA LYS A 157 -23.37 0.55 2.53
C LYS A 157 -23.76 0.55 1.05
N ALA A 158 -23.11 1.38 0.23
CA ALA A 158 -23.37 1.42 -1.20
C ALA A 158 -22.97 0.10 -1.87
N LEU A 159 -21.81 -0.46 -1.52
CA LEU A 159 -21.37 -1.76 -2.04
C LEU A 159 -22.32 -2.90 -1.64
N ILE A 160 -22.84 -2.89 -0.41
CA ILE A 160 -23.88 -3.85 0.01
C ILE A 160 -25.15 -3.69 -0.82
N ALA A 161 -25.60 -2.46 -1.09
CA ALA A 161 -26.80 -2.23 -1.88
C ALA A 161 -26.67 -2.72 -3.34
N ILE A 162 -25.44 -2.77 -3.87
CA ILE A 162 -25.13 -3.18 -5.25
C ILE A 162 -24.88 -4.70 -5.37
N HIS A 163 -24.53 -5.34 -4.25
CA HIS A 163 -24.17 -6.75 -4.21
C HIS A 163 -25.35 -7.63 -4.63
N LEU A 164 -25.12 -8.54 -5.59
CA LEU A 164 -26.10 -9.53 -6.09
C LEU A 164 -27.40 -8.93 -6.66
N VAL A 165 -27.38 -7.70 -7.14
CA VAL A 165 -28.52 -7.07 -7.83
C VAL A 165 -28.56 -7.45 -9.31
N GLU A 166 -29.72 -7.85 -9.83
CA GLU A 166 -29.92 -8.18 -11.25
C GLU A 166 -30.81 -7.15 -11.98
N THR A 167 -31.65 -6.40 -11.26
CA THR A 167 -32.60 -5.44 -11.86
C THR A 167 -32.51 -4.02 -11.28
N LEU A 168 -33.04 -3.02 -12.00
CA LEU A 168 -33.10 -1.63 -11.50
C LEU A 168 -34.00 -1.50 -10.27
N GLU A 169 -35.12 -2.22 -10.23
CA GLU A 169 -36.06 -2.19 -9.11
C GLU A 169 -35.41 -2.71 -7.82
N GLU A 170 -34.68 -3.83 -7.90
CA GLU A 170 -33.89 -4.35 -6.77
C GLU A 170 -32.84 -3.35 -6.29
N LEU A 171 -32.19 -2.65 -7.24
CA LEU A 171 -31.21 -1.64 -6.91
C LEU A 171 -31.83 -0.49 -6.11
N GLU A 172 -32.96 0.03 -6.58
CA GLU A 172 -33.68 1.13 -5.93
C GLU A 172 -34.16 0.73 -4.53
N VAL A 173 -34.72 -0.47 -4.38
CA VAL A 173 -35.14 -1.02 -3.09
C VAL A 173 -33.95 -1.15 -2.14
N ASN A 174 -32.82 -1.71 -2.61
CA ASN A 174 -31.64 -1.89 -1.78
C ASN A 174 -31.02 -0.57 -1.33
N PHE A 175 -30.96 0.43 -2.22
CA PHE A 175 -30.51 1.77 -1.84
C PHE A 175 -31.45 2.43 -0.85
N PHE A 176 -32.77 2.28 -1.02
CA PHE A 176 -33.75 2.74 -0.05
C PHE A 176 -33.56 2.09 1.32
N LEU A 177 -33.27 0.79 1.38
CA LEU A 177 -33.00 0.10 2.65
C LEU A 177 -31.72 0.60 3.35
N GLN A 178 -30.67 0.93 2.60
CA GLN A 178 -29.40 1.37 3.16
C GLN A 178 -29.36 2.85 3.56
N PHE A 179 -30.09 3.69 2.81
CA PHE A 179 -29.98 5.16 2.86
C PHE A 179 -31.31 5.89 3.03
N GLY A 180 -32.44 5.19 3.10
CA GLY A 180 -33.78 5.77 3.13
C GLY A 180 -34.11 6.52 1.83
N GLY A 181 -34.93 7.57 1.91
CA GLY A 181 -35.27 8.42 0.76
C GLY A 181 -34.15 9.34 0.26
N ASN A 182 -32.91 9.17 0.72
CA ASN A 182 -31.79 10.01 0.27
C ASN A 182 -31.18 9.46 -1.02
N LEU A 183 -31.62 10.03 -2.15
CA LEU A 183 -31.22 9.59 -3.49
C LEU A 183 -29.83 10.08 -3.95
N LYS A 184 -29.11 10.89 -3.17
CA LYS A 184 -27.83 11.46 -3.62
C LYS A 184 -26.81 10.39 -3.97
N ILE A 185 -26.64 9.40 -3.09
CA ILE A 185 -25.66 8.32 -3.29
C ILE A 185 -26.12 7.40 -4.42
N PHE A 186 -27.43 7.11 -4.48
CA PHE A 186 -28.02 6.32 -5.57
C PHE A 186 -27.74 6.97 -6.94
N ASN A 187 -27.96 8.28 -7.07
CA ASN A 187 -27.75 8.99 -8.33
C ASN A 187 -26.28 9.07 -8.75
N ILE A 188 -25.33 9.03 -7.80
CA ILE A 188 -23.90 8.93 -8.10
C ILE A 188 -23.55 7.51 -8.59
N CYS A 189 -24.08 6.48 -7.92
CA CYS A 189 -23.76 5.09 -8.24
C CYS A 189 -24.46 4.55 -9.50
N LYS A 190 -25.71 4.98 -9.77
CA LYS A 190 -26.55 4.49 -10.89
C LYS A 190 -25.84 4.52 -12.25
N PRO A 191 -25.26 5.63 -12.73
CA PRO A 191 -24.61 5.68 -14.04
C PRO A 191 -23.38 4.76 -14.13
N ILE A 192 -22.68 4.52 -13.02
CA ILE A 192 -21.56 3.58 -12.97
C ILE A 192 -22.09 2.16 -13.10
N ILE A 193 -23.11 1.79 -12.31
CA ILE A 193 -23.67 0.43 -12.29
C ILE A 193 -24.22 0.02 -13.66
N SER A 194 -24.90 0.93 -14.36
CA SER A 194 -25.44 0.67 -15.70
C SER A 194 -24.38 0.44 -16.78
N LYS A 195 -23.09 0.74 -16.53
CA LYS A 195 -21.99 0.36 -17.44
C LYS A 195 -21.64 -1.13 -17.35
N TYR A 196 -21.83 -1.74 -16.17
CA TYR A 196 -21.36 -3.10 -15.87
C TYR A 196 -22.49 -4.13 -15.83
N LYS A 197 -23.72 -3.67 -15.61
CA LYS A 197 -24.92 -4.50 -15.63
C LYS A 197 -25.80 -3.94 -16.74
N ASP A 198 -26.37 -4.81 -17.58
CA ASP A 198 -27.33 -4.46 -18.64
C ASP A 198 -28.65 -3.94 -18.05
N ILE A 199 -28.56 -2.87 -17.26
CA ILE A 199 -29.67 -2.21 -16.58
C ILE A 199 -29.98 -0.96 -17.40
N GLU A 200 -31.03 -1.05 -18.21
CA GLU A 200 -31.53 0.08 -19.01
C GLU A 200 -31.86 1.27 -18.09
N ILE A 201 -31.26 2.43 -18.38
CA ILE A 201 -31.62 3.69 -17.75
C ILE A 201 -32.81 4.26 -18.51
N ALA A 202 -34.00 4.24 -17.90
CA ALA A 202 -35.16 5.01 -18.36
C ALA A 202 -35.01 6.51 -18.00
#